data_AF-A0A5C8LKR7-F1
#
_entry.id   AF-A0A5C8LKR7-F1
#
_cell.length_a   1.000
_cell.length_b   1.000
_cell.length_c   1.000
_cell.angle_alpha   90.00
_cell.angle_beta   90.00
_cell.angle_gamma   90.00
#
_symmetry.space_group_name_H-M   'P 1'
#
loop_
_entity.id
_entity.type
_entity.pdbx_description
1 polymer ?
#
loop_
_entity_poly.entity_id
_entity_poly.type
_entity_poly.pdbx_seq_one_letter_code
_entity_poly.pdbx_strand_id
1 'polypeptide(L)'
;MNLQFLKLLYHTNEVPIGMTGLCCGFEAGEWRHKQFSEFLFDRHLLDFALKFSEYENLNYLDATNKLKKAAKLIYQKYHSRRGEFGELILHSIIKECYNTTPAISKIHFKDGPNETVKGFDAVHVLEVDNQLELWLGEVKFYSNISNAIRDVVPEIKDHLENNYLRNEFIAITNKIDEKFPLKDKLKKLIDPYTSLDEIFSSISVPVLLTYNSNTTKDITKFTDEYIDKIKPELEKIFEAFKDKIGDIDLKIHLFLLPMKEKIELTASLDERLNVWQNL
;
A
#
# COMPACT_ATOMS: atom_id res chain seq x y z
N MET A 1 -10.72 1.75 12.04
CA MET A 1 -10.73 1.06 10.74
C MET A 1 -12.12 1.12 10.15
N ASN A 2 -12.22 1.46 8.86
CA ASN A 2 -13.47 1.48 8.09
C ASN A 2 -13.31 0.58 6.86
N LEU A 3 -13.25 -0.73 7.09
CA LEU A 3 -13.08 -1.72 6.03
C LEU A 3 -14.39 -1.87 5.24
N GLN A 4 -14.39 -1.55 3.95
CA GLN A 4 -15.59 -1.66 3.11
C GLN A 4 -15.66 -3.02 2.44
N PHE A 5 -14.50 -3.57 2.04
CA PHE A 5 -14.41 -4.86 1.37
C PHE A 5 -13.65 -5.90 2.19
N LEU A 6 -12.49 -5.52 2.74
CA LEU A 6 -11.64 -6.45 3.47
C LEU A 6 -12.26 -6.82 4.82
N LYS A 7 -11.96 -8.03 5.26
CA LYS A 7 -12.36 -8.55 6.57
C LYS A 7 -11.14 -8.63 7.47
N LEU A 8 -11.32 -8.24 8.73
CA LEU A 8 -10.28 -8.32 9.73
C LEU A 8 -10.10 -9.77 10.20
N LEU A 9 -8.87 -10.27 10.14
CA LEU A 9 -8.49 -11.56 10.73
C LEU A 9 -7.99 -11.36 12.15
N TYR A 10 -7.03 -10.45 12.33
CA TYR A 10 -6.39 -10.21 13.61
C TYR A 10 -5.75 -8.83 13.63
N HIS A 11 -5.71 -8.17 14.79
CA HIS A 11 -5.10 -6.87 14.93
C HIS A 11 -4.42 -6.73 16.29
N THR A 12 -3.19 -6.21 16.28
CA THR A 12 -2.44 -5.82 17.46
C THR A 12 -2.01 -4.36 17.33
N ASN A 13 -2.11 -3.61 18.43
CA ASN A 13 -1.64 -2.23 18.54
C ASN A 13 -0.37 -2.16 19.40
N GLU A 14 0.54 -3.11 19.21
CA GLU A 14 1.86 -3.08 19.83
C GLU A 14 2.65 -1.87 19.33
N VAL A 15 3.40 -1.23 20.22
CA VAL A 15 4.28 -0.10 19.92
C VAL A 15 5.72 -0.59 20.07
N PRO A 16 6.63 -0.28 19.13
CA PRO A 16 6.45 0.58 17.95
C PRO A 16 5.87 -0.13 16.72
N ILE A 17 5.71 -1.45 16.76
CA ILE A 17 5.30 -2.26 15.61
C ILE A 17 3.93 -2.90 15.88
N GLY A 18 2.89 -2.46 15.16
CA GLY A 18 1.57 -3.08 15.18
C GLY A 18 1.36 -4.00 13.99
N MET A 19 0.43 -4.95 14.09
CA MET A 19 0.07 -5.86 13.00
C MET A 19 -1.43 -5.84 12.70
N THR A 20 -1.80 -5.94 11.43
CA THR A 20 -3.18 -6.13 10.96
C THR A 20 -3.23 -7.24 9.90
N GLY A 21 -3.85 -8.36 10.23
CA GLY A 21 -4.17 -9.43 9.29
C GLY A 21 -5.52 -9.19 8.60
N LEU A 22 -5.55 -9.27 7.27
CA LEU A 22 -6.73 -8.97 6.46
C LEU A 22 -7.05 -10.12 5.50
N CYS A 23 -8.31 -10.22 5.07
CA CYS A 23 -8.76 -11.21 4.09
C CYS A 23 -9.86 -10.66 3.19
N CYS A 24 -9.89 -11.06 1.92
CA CYS A 24 -10.94 -10.69 0.97
C CYS A 24 -12.28 -11.41 1.22
N GLY A 25 -12.28 -12.38 2.14
CA GLY A 25 -13.41 -13.27 2.40
C GLY A 25 -13.62 -14.30 1.28
N PHE A 26 -14.75 -14.99 1.38
CA PHE A 26 -15.09 -16.10 0.49
C PHE A 26 -16.54 -15.99 0.02
N GLU A 27 -16.82 -16.44 -1.20
CA GLU A 27 -18.14 -16.48 -1.81
C GLU A 27 -18.28 -17.78 -2.61
N ALA A 28 -19.40 -18.50 -2.40
CA ALA A 28 -19.66 -19.79 -3.04
C ALA A 28 -18.52 -20.83 -2.92
N GLY A 29 -17.72 -20.76 -1.85
CA GLY A 29 -16.59 -21.65 -1.62
C GLY A 29 -15.25 -21.15 -2.13
N GLU A 30 -15.23 -20.03 -2.87
CA GLU A 30 -14.03 -19.48 -3.49
C GLU A 30 -13.54 -18.22 -2.78
N TRP A 31 -12.23 -18.04 -2.76
CA TRP A 31 -11.62 -16.82 -2.25
C TRP A 31 -11.93 -15.67 -3.21
N ARG A 32 -12.35 -14.51 -2.69
CA ARG A 32 -12.96 -13.42 -3.49
C ARG A 32 -11.95 -12.59 -4.28
N HIS A 33 -11.00 -13.22 -4.98
CA HIS A 33 -9.94 -12.55 -5.73
C HIS A 33 -10.47 -11.70 -6.89
N LYS A 34 -11.56 -12.12 -7.57
CA LYS A 34 -12.20 -11.36 -8.65
C LYS A 34 -12.84 -10.08 -8.13
N GLN A 35 -13.68 -10.20 -7.11
CA GLN A 35 -14.37 -9.09 -6.46
C GLN A 35 -13.37 -8.15 -5.79
N PHE A 36 -12.25 -8.68 -5.29
CA PHE A 36 -11.18 -7.84 -4.75
C PHE A 36 -10.50 -7.02 -5.85
N SER A 37 -10.19 -7.64 -6.99
CA SER A 37 -9.68 -6.92 -8.18
C SER A 37 -10.65 -5.83 -8.62
N GLU A 38 -11.95 -6.14 -8.72
CA GLU A 38 -12.97 -5.13 -9.04
C GLU A 38 -13.00 -4.00 -8.03
N PHE A 39 -13.05 -4.32 -6.74
CA PHE A 39 -13.03 -3.34 -5.66
C PHE A 39 -11.83 -2.40 -5.74
N LEU A 40 -10.62 -2.93 -5.95
CA LEU A 40 -9.40 -2.13 -6.07
C LEU A 40 -9.49 -1.15 -7.25
N PHE A 41 -9.93 -1.63 -8.41
CA PHE A 41 -10.00 -0.78 -9.60
C PHE A 41 -11.12 0.27 -9.47
N ASP A 42 -12.30 -0.15 -9.00
CA ASP A 42 -13.48 0.70 -8.91
C ASP A 42 -13.35 1.79 -7.86
N ARG A 43 -12.65 1.52 -6.74
CA ARG A 43 -12.58 2.43 -5.58
C ARG A 43 -11.26 3.17 -5.43
N HIS A 44 -10.16 2.61 -5.96
CA HIS A 44 -8.82 3.10 -5.65
C HIS A 44 -7.94 3.40 -6.88
N LEU A 45 -8.32 2.96 -8.09
CA LEU A 45 -7.44 3.18 -9.24
C LEU A 45 -7.21 4.66 -9.54
N LEU A 46 -8.27 5.47 -9.49
CA LEU A 46 -8.23 6.86 -9.93
C LEU A 46 -7.33 7.72 -9.04
N ASP A 47 -7.46 7.64 -7.72
CA ASP A 47 -6.64 8.43 -6.79
C ASP A 47 -5.27 7.81 -6.52
N PHE A 48 -5.08 6.52 -6.83
CA PHE A 48 -3.75 5.92 -6.92
C PHE A 48 -2.98 6.42 -8.16
N ALA A 49 -3.67 6.58 -9.30
CA ALA A 49 -3.02 6.86 -10.58
C ALA A 49 -2.96 8.34 -10.99
N LEU A 50 -3.92 9.16 -10.58
CA LEU A 50 -4.02 10.57 -11.01
C LEU A 50 -3.45 11.53 -9.97
N LYS A 51 -3.04 12.72 -10.41
CA LYS A 51 -2.71 13.79 -9.45
C LYS A 51 -3.95 14.25 -8.69
N PHE A 52 -3.74 14.84 -7.51
CA PHE A 52 -4.82 15.38 -6.68
C PHE A 52 -5.75 16.31 -7.47
N SER A 53 -5.19 17.27 -8.22
CA SER A 53 -6.01 18.19 -9.04
C SER A 53 -6.77 17.50 -10.17
N GLU A 54 -6.25 16.41 -10.74
CA GLU A 54 -6.94 15.64 -11.77
C GLU A 54 -8.08 14.82 -11.17
N TYR A 55 -7.87 14.25 -9.99
CA TYR A 55 -8.88 13.50 -9.24
C TYR A 55 -10.02 14.43 -8.77
N GLU A 56 -9.71 15.55 -8.14
CA GLU A 56 -10.72 16.53 -7.66
C GLU A 56 -11.60 17.08 -8.80
N ASN A 57 -11.02 17.29 -9.98
CA ASN A 57 -11.75 17.78 -11.15
C ASN A 57 -12.37 16.63 -11.98
N LEU A 58 -12.61 15.46 -11.40
CA LEU A 58 -13.37 14.38 -12.05
C LEU A 58 -14.80 14.85 -12.31
N ASN A 59 -15.20 14.79 -13.58
CA ASN A 59 -16.55 15.10 -14.02
C ASN A 59 -17.05 13.97 -14.94
N TYR A 60 -18.36 13.90 -15.17
CA TYR A 60 -18.97 12.80 -15.94
C TYR A 60 -18.53 12.75 -17.41
N LEU A 61 -18.13 13.89 -18.00
CA LEU A 61 -17.70 13.96 -19.41
C LEU A 61 -16.32 13.32 -19.60
N ASP A 62 -15.44 13.46 -18.61
CA ASP A 62 -14.05 13.03 -18.72
C ASP A 62 -13.72 11.77 -17.91
N ALA A 63 -14.66 11.26 -17.11
CA ALA A 63 -14.47 10.11 -16.23
C ALA A 63 -13.91 8.90 -16.99
N THR A 64 -14.53 8.51 -18.12
CA THR A 64 -14.07 7.38 -18.94
C THR A 64 -12.65 7.59 -19.47
N ASN A 65 -12.31 8.80 -19.90
CA ASN A 65 -10.97 9.11 -20.40
C ASN A 65 -9.92 9.05 -19.28
N LYS A 66 -10.26 9.54 -18.08
CA LYS A 66 -9.40 9.48 -16.90
C LYS A 66 -9.21 8.04 -16.39
N LEU A 67 -10.25 7.21 -16.44
CA LEU A 67 -10.17 5.78 -16.14
C LEU A 67 -9.24 5.05 -17.12
N LYS A 68 -9.41 5.27 -18.43
CA LYS A 68 -8.51 4.72 -19.46
C LYS A 68 -7.08 5.19 -19.26
N LYS A 69 -6.87 6.48 -18.95
CA LYS A 69 -5.56 7.06 -18.68
C LYS A 69 -4.91 6.37 -17.48
N ALA A 70 -5.62 6.27 -16.35
CA ALA A 70 -5.13 5.61 -15.15
C ALA A 70 -4.72 4.16 -15.41
N ALA A 71 -5.57 3.38 -16.10
CA ALA A 71 -5.27 2.00 -16.46
C ALA A 71 -4.07 1.89 -17.41
N LYS A 72 -3.96 2.78 -18.41
CA LYS A 72 -2.81 2.82 -19.32
C LYS A 72 -1.51 3.13 -18.59
N LEU A 73 -1.52 4.05 -17.62
CA LEU A 73 -0.33 4.39 -16.86
C LEU A 73 0.17 3.19 -16.03
N ILE A 74 -0.73 2.40 -15.44
CA ILE A 74 -0.34 1.14 -14.78
C ILE A 74 0.23 0.15 -15.79
N TYR A 75 -0.44 -0.05 -16.92
CA TYR A 75 -0.02 -1.03 -17.92
C TYR A 75 1.31 -0.72 -18.61
N GLN A 76 1.59 0.55 -18.91
CA GLN A 76 2.89 0.94 -19.48
C GLN A 76 4.04 0.59 -18.53
N LYS A 77 3.78 0.62 -17.23
CA LYS A 77 4.77 0.32 -16.16
C LYS A 77 4.80 -1.17 -15.81
N TYR A 78 3.71 -1.88 -16.14
CA TYR A 78 3.52 -3.32 -15.96
C TYR A 78 4.55 -4.19 -16.71
N HIS A 79 5.07 -3.75 -17.86
CA HIS A 79 5.98 -4.54 -18.72
C HIS A 79 7.35 -4.88 -18.09
N SER A 80 7.70 -4.32 -16.94
CA SER A 80 9.00 -4.59 -16.31
C SER A 80 8.93 -5.12 -14.87
N ARG A 81 7.91 -4.81 -14.06
CA ARG A 81 7.82 -5.24 -12.64
C ARG A 81 6.36 -5.36 -12.19
N ARG A 82 5.93 -6.57 -11.80
CA ARG A 82 4.60 -6.88 -11.21
C ARG A 82 4.34 -6.24 -9.83
N GLY A 83 5.07 -5.18 -9.48
CA GLY A 83 5.03 -4.50 -8.18
C GLY A 83 3.85 -3.54 -8.03
N GLU A 84 3.38 -2.93 -9.13
CA GLU A 84 2.33 -1.89 -9.10
C GLU A 84 1.01 -2.39 -8.47
N PHE A 85 0.68 -3.67 -8.62
CA PHE A 85 -0.48 -4.25 -7.96
C PHE A 85 -0.32 -4.31 -6.44
N GLY A 86 0.90 -4.61 -5.96
CA GLY A 86 1.20 -4.53 -4.53
C GLY A 86 1.03 -3.11 -4.01
N GLU A 87 1.55 -2.12 -4.76
CA GLU A 87 1.43 -0.69 -4.43
C GLU A 87 -0.05 -0.28 -4.34
N LEU A 88 -0.88 -0.68 -5.32
CA LEU A 88 -2.33 -0.43 -5.32
C LEU A 88 -3.05 -1.09 -4.12
N ILE A 89 -2.68 -2.33 -3.78
CA ILE A 89 -3.25 -3.02 -2.62
C ILE A 89 -2.87 -2.29 -1.33
N LEU A 90 -1.60 -1.94 -1.15
CA LEU A 90 -1.13 -1.19 0.02
C LEU A 90 -1.87 0.15 0.15
N HIS A 91 -1.95 0.90 -0.94
CA HIS A 91 -2.70 2.15 -1.04
C HIS A 91 -4.16 1.97 -0.59
N SER A 92 -4.85 0.92 -1.05
CA SER A 92 -6.23 0.65 -0.64
C SER A 92 -6.35 0.35 0.86
N ILE A 93 -5.44 -0.46 1.41
CA ILE A 93 -5.47 -0.92 2.80
C ILE A 93 -5.27 0.24 3.77
N ILE A 94 -4.27 1.10 3.54
CA ILE A 94 -3.99 2.22 4.45
C ILE A 94 -5.12 3.26 4.43
N LYS A 95 -5.79 3.43 3.29
CA LYS A 95 -7.00 4.25 3.19
C LYS A 95 -8.16 3.65 3.97
N GLU A 96 -8.48 2.37 3.81
CA GLU A 96 -9.58 1.75 4.56
C GLU A 96 -9.31 1.68 6.07
N CYS A 97 -8.07 1.38 6.46
CA CYS A 97 -7.72 1.19 7.88
C CYS A 97 -7.62 2.51 8.64
N TYR A 98 -7.00 3.53 8.03
CA TYR A 98 -6.59 4.77 8.71
C TYR A 98 -7.13 6.05 8.06
N ASN A 99 -7.87 5.97 6.95
CA ASN A 99 -8.39 7.13 6.22
C ASN A 99 -7.29 8.11 5.79
N THR A 100 -6.14 7.58 5.38
CA THR A 100 -5.04 8.39 4.88
C THR A 100 -5.36 9.04 3.53
N THR A 101 -4.69 10.14 3.21
CA THR A 101 -4.82 10.82 1.91
C THR A 101 -3.53 10.64 1.10
N PRO A 102 -3.57 10.19 -0.16
CA PRO A 102 -2.37 10.10 -1.00
C PRO A 102 -1.78 11.49 -1.24
N ALA A 103 -0.49 11.68 -0.92
CA ALA A 103 0.19 12.95 -1.11
C ALA A 103 0.83 13.07 -2.51
N ILE A 104 1.25 11.94 -3.08
CA ILE A 104 1.74 11.85 -4.47
C ILE A 104 1.12 10.64 -5.18
N SER A 105 0.84 10.78 -6.47
CA SER A 105 0.51 9.65 -7.34
C SER A 105 1.80 9.11 -7.98
N LYS A 106 2.31 7.98 -7.48
CA LYS A 106 3.57 7.38 -7.96
C LYS A 106 3.48 6.99 -9.43
N ILE A 107 2.30 6.56 -9.89
CA ILE A 107 2.04 6.21 -11.29
C ILE A 107 2.11 7.42 -12.21
N HIS A 108 1.77 8.64 -11.78
CA HIS A 108 1.89 9.81 -12.67
C HIS A 108 3.36 10.20 -12.93
N PHE A 109 4.29 9.88 -12.04
CA PHE A 109 5.65 10.43 -12.09
C PHE A 109 6.74 9.49 -12.61
N LYS A 110 6.50 8.19 -12.84
CA LYS A 110 7.51 7.31 -13.52
C LYS A 110 7.60 7.53 -15.05
N ASP A 111 7.50 8.77 -15.54
CA ASP A 111 7.39 9.11 -16.99
C ASP A 111 8.74 9.45 -17.65
N GLY A 112 9.85 9.43 -16.89
CA GLY A 112 11.21 9.66 -17.41
C GLY A 112 11.87 8.39 -17.97
N PRO A 113 12.47 8.40 -19.19
CA PRO A 113 13.13 7.24 -19.82
C PRO A 113 14.27 6.59 -19.01
N ASN A 114 14.77 7.26 -17.96
CA ASN A 114 15.89 6.83 -17.12
C ASN A 114 15.56 6.80 -15.62
N GLU A 115 14.31 7.02 -15.22
CA GLU A 115 13.95 7.00 -13.79
C GLU A 115 13.52 5.59 -13.38
N THR A 116 14.48 4.75 -12.98
CA THR A 116 14.17 3.80 -11.91
C THR A 116 13.88 4.63 -10.67
N VAL A 117 12.61 4.99 -10.45
CA VAL A 117 12.19 5.64 -9.21
C VAL A 117 12.34 4.60 -8.09
N LYS A 118 13.54 4.49 -7.53
CA LYS A 118 13.75 3.99 -6.18
C LYS A 118 13.05 4.98 -5.26
N GLY A 119 12.22 4.48 -4.35
CA GLY A 119 11.39 5.30 -3.48
C GLY A 119 10.20 4.51 -2.95
N PHE A 120 9.61 4.99 -1.86
CA PHE A 120 8.52 4.31 -1.14
C PHE A 120 7.35 3.93 -2.05
N ASP A 121 6.76 2.76 -1.81
CA ASP A 121 5.63 2.18 -2.54
C ASP A 121 4.31 2.92 -2.35
N ALA A 122 4.16 3.61 -1.22
CA ALA A 122 3.08 4.54 -0.98
C ALA A 122 3.59 5.78 -0.24
N VAL A 123 3.08 6.96 -0.59
CA VAL A 123 3.36 8.19 0.15
C VAL A 123 2.03 8.89 0.41
N HIS A 124 1.58 8.75 1.65
CA HIS A 124 0.31 9.26 2.13
C HIS A 124 0.56 10.21 3.29
N VAL A 125 -0.48 10.96 3.65
CA VAL A 125 -0.49 11.74 4.89
C VAL A 125 -1.75 11.44 5.69
N LEU A 126 -1.64 11.60 6.99
CA LEU A 126 -2.76 11.53 7.92
C LEU A 126 -2.68 12.74 8.85
N GLU A 127 -3.77 13.47 9.00
CA GLU A 127 -3.84 14.54 9.99
C GLU A 127 -4.56 14.03 11.24
N VAL A 128 -3.84 14.01 12.36
CA VAL A 128 -4.36 13.60 13.68
C VAL A 128 -4.11 14.76 14.64
N ASP A 129 -5.16 15.27 15.29
CA ASP A 129 -5.06 16.37 16.27
C ASP A 129 -4.25 17.58 15.78
N ASN A 130 -4.47 17.98 14.52
CA ASN A 130 -3.73 19.04 13.79
C ASN A 130 -2.24 18.78 13.54
N GLN A 131 -1.74 17.59 13.86
CA GLN A 131 -0.41 17.12 13.51
C GLN A 131 -0.46 16.27 12.24
N LEU A 132 0.50 16.49 11.35
CA LEU A 132 0.59 15.77 10.09
C LEU A 132 1.55 14.59 10.25
N GLU A 133 1.04 13.37 10.12
CA GLU A 133 1.85 12.18 9.96
C GLU A 133 2.17 11.95 8.47
N LEU A 134 3.42 11.63 8.17
CA LEU A 134 3.88 11.20 6.85
C LEU A 134 3.94 9.67 6.81
N TRP A 135 3.19 9.07 5.88
CA TRP A 135 3.09 7.63 5.74
C TRP A 135 3.91 7.16 4.55
N LEU A 136 4.99 6.42 4.81
CA LEU A 136 5.98 5.98 3.82
C LEU A 136 5.94 4.45 3.70
N GLY A 137 5.25 3.95 2.68
CA GLY A 137 4.87 2.56 2.60
C GLY A 137 5.82 1.67 1.81
N GLU A 138 5.84 0.39 2.18
CA GLU A 138 6.64 -0.67 1.54
C GLU A 138 5.77 -1.89 1.25
N VAL A 139 5.91 -2.50 0.08
CA VAL A 139 5.18 -3.73 -0.28
C VAL A 139 6.09 -4.85 -0.74
N LYS A 140 5.73 -6.08 -0.33
CA LYS A 140 6.21 -7.31 -0.96
C LYS A 140 5.02 -8.17 -1.37
N PHE A 141 4.62 -8.01 -2.64
CA PHE A 141 3.56 -8.79 -3.26
C PHE A 141 4.06 -10.19 -3.66
N TYR A 142 4.32 -11.06 -2.69
CA TYR A 142 5.02 -12.33 -2.86
C TYR A 142 4.08 -13.52 -2.62
N SER A 143 4.52 -14.72 -2.98
CA SER A 143 3.82 -15.98 -2.64
C SER A 143 4.42 -16.67 -1.42
N ASN A 144 5.65 -16.31 -1.02
CA ASN A 144 6.36 -16.89 0.12
C ASN A 144 6.69 -15.80 1.14
N ILE A 145 6.19 -15.97 2.37
CA ILE A 145 6.32 -14.97 3.43
C ILE A 145 7.77 -14.79 3.90
N SER A 146 8.56 -15.87 3.95
CA SER A 146 9.97 -15.78 4.37
C SER A 146 10.80 -14.95 3.39
N ASN A 147 10.55 -15.09 2.09
CA ASN A 147 11.16 -14.23 1.08
C ASN A 147 10.69 -12.77 1.23
N ALA A 148 9.39 -12.55 1.49
CA ALA A 148 8.85 -11.21 1.69
C ALA A 148 9.51 -10.50 2.88
N ILE A 149 9.62 -11.18 4.04
CA ILE A 149 10.31 -10.65 5.22
C ILE A 149 11.80 -10.41 4.93
N ARG A 150 12.48 -11.37 4.29
CA ARG A 150 13.91 -11.26 3.97
C ARG A 150 14.21 -10.03 3.12
N ASP A 151 13.34 -9.72 2.17
CA ASP A 151 13.59 -8.65 1.20
C ASP A 151 13.08 -7.29 1.71
N VAL A 152 11.96 -7.24 2.46
CA VAL A 152 11.42 -5.97 2.98
C VAL A 152 12.24 -5.38 4.12
N VAL A 153 12.82 -6.20 4.99
CA VAL A 153 13.49 -5.69 6.19
C VAL A 153 14.75 -4.88 5.86
N PRO A 154 15.66 -5.36 4.99
CA PRO A 154 16.78 -4.55 4.53
C PRO A 154 16.31 -3.27 3.82
N GLU A 155 15.26 -3.35 3.01
CA GLU A 155 14.73 -2.20 2.28
C GLU A 155 14.19 -1.11 3.20
N ILE A 156 13.45 -1.48 4.26
CA ILE A 156 13.04 -0.54 5.30
C ILE A 156 14.26 0.14 5.92
N LYS A 157 15.31 -0.61 6.28
CA LYS A 157 16.52 -0.05 6.89
C LYS A 157 17.24 0.91 5.93
N ASP A 158 17.43 0.49 4.68
CA ASP A 158 18.07 1.30 3.64
C ASP A 158 17.27 2.57 3.35
N HIS A 159 15.93 2.49 3.34
CA HIS A 159 15.08 3.64 3.06
C HIS A 159 14.98 4.62 4.24
N LEU A 160 15.35 4.19 5.45
CA LEU A 160 15.40 5.05 6.63
C LEU A 160 16.78 5.68 6.86
N GLU A 161 17.78 5.36 6.04
CA GLU A 161 19.06 6.05 6.07
C GLU A 161 18.89 7.54 5.77
N ASN A 162 19.52 8.40 6.58
CA ASN A 162 19.33 9.86 6.56
C ASN A 162 19.47 10.47 5.16
N ASN A 163 20.50 10.05 4.41
CA ASN A 163 20.74 10.58 3.06
C ASN A 163 19.66 10.12 2.06
N TYR A 164 19.16 8.89 2.21
CA TYR A 164 18.10 8.38 1.36
C TYR A 164 16.80 9.16 1.62
N LEU A 165 16.41 9.30 2.89
CA LEU A 165 15.21 10.07 3.27
C LEU A 165 15.26 11.51 2.78
N ARG A 166 16.39 12.19 2.95
CA ARG A 166 16.53 13.58 2.47
C ARG A 166 16.36 13.69 0.96
N ASN A 167 16.91 12.75 0.19
CA ASN A 167 16.72 12.72 -1.26
C ASN A 167 15.26 12.44 -1.63
N GLU A 168 14.61 11.51 -0.94
CA GLU A 168 13.19 11.21 -1.14
C GLU A 168 12.29 12.40 -0.80
N PHE A 169 12.58 13.17 0.26
CA PHE A 169 11.82 14.37 0.61
C PHE A 169 11.91 15.47 -0.45
N ILE A 170 13.07 15.62 -1.11
CA ILE A 170 13.22 16.52 -2.26
C ILE A 170 12.33 16.03 -3.42
N ALA A 171 12.35 14.73 -3.70
CA ALA A 171 11.53 14.14 -4.75
C ALA A 171 10.02 14.31 -4.47
N ILE A 172 9.59 14.09 -3.23
CA ILE A 172 8.21 14.31 -2.78
C ILE A 172 7.84 15.78 -2.97
N THR A 173 8.65 16.72 -2.46
CA THR A 173 8.40 18.16 -2.55
C THR A 173 8.15 18.63 -3.99
N ASN A 174 8.91 18.09 -4.95
CA ASN A 174 8.78 18.42 -6.37
C ASN A 174 7.55 17.80 -7.05
N LYS A 175 6.97 16.74 -6.45
CA LYS A 175 5.86 15.95 -7.01
C LYS A 175 4.51 16.27 -6.37
N ILE A 176 4.47 16.94 -5.21
CA ILE A 176 3.21 17.35 -4.57
C ILE A 176 2.42 18.26 -5.52
N ASP A 177 1.13 17.98 -5.67
CA ASP A 177 0.22 18.80 -6.47
C ASP A 177 0.00 20.18 -5.80
N GLU A 178 0.03 21.25 -6.58
CA GLU A 178 -0.13 22.62 -6.06
C GLU A 178 -1.50 22.87 -5.40
N LYS A 179 -2.54 22.12 -5.81
CA LYS A 179 -3.89 22.18 -5.23
C LYS A 179 -4.08 21.25 -4.03
N PHE A 180 -3.06 20.47 -3.65
CA PHE A 180 -3.16 19.56 -2.51
C PHE A 180 -3.35 20.34 -1.20
N PRO A 181 -4.43 20.10 -0.41
CA PRO A 181 -4.78 20.93 0.74
C PRO A 181 -3.70 20.97 1.83
N LEU A 182 -2.99 19.85 2.03
CA LEU A 182 -1.97 19.70 3.06
C LEU A 182 -0.55 19.98 2.53
N LYS A 183 -0.41 20.55 1.31
CA LYS A 183 0.88 20.81 0.66
C LYS A 183 1.83 21.60 1.56
N ASP A 184 1.39 22.72 2.10
CA ASP A 184 2.28 23.61 2.86
C ASP A 184 2.71 22.99 4.19
N LYS A 185 1.80 22.26 4.86
CA LYS A 185 2.14 21.48 6.06
C LYS A 185 3.15 20.38 5.74
N LEU A 186 2.93 19.64 4.65
CA LEU A 186 3.83 18.57 4.22
C LEU A 186 5.20 19.11 3.83
N LYS A 187 5.28 20.16 3.01
CA LYS A 187 6.54 20.81 2.63
C LYS A 187 7.32 21.32 3.84
N LYS A 188 6.62 21.88 4.84
CA LYS A 188 7.24 22.30 6.10
C LYS A 188 7.77 21.11 6.91
N LEU A 189 7.00 20.03 7.02
CA LEU A 189 7.42 18.82 7.73
C LEU A 189 8.72 18.26 7.14
N ILE A 190 8.78 18.09 5.83
CA ILE A 190 9.93 17.47 5.14
C ILE A 190 11.00 18.48 4.66
N ASP A 191 10.96 19.71 5.18
CA ASP A 191 11.89 20.77 4.80
C ASP A 191 13.35 20.37 5.11
N PRO A 192 14.34 20.72 4.25
CA PRO A 192 15.75 20.43 4.50
C PRO A 192 16.29 20.93 5.85
N TYR A 193 15.67 21.96 6.44
CA TYR A 193 16.06 22.55 7.72
C TYR A 193 15.28 22.00 8.92
N THR A 194 14.21 21.22 8.73
CA THR A 194 13.53 20.49 9.81
C THR A 194 14.43 19.36 10.30
N SER A 195 14.55 19.17 11.62
CA SER A 195 15.36 18.08 12.19
C SER A 195 14.83 16.72 11.74
N LEU A 196 15.74 15.77 11.46
CA LEU A 196 15.30 14.40 11.17
C LEU A 196 14.60 13.77 12.37
N ASP A 197 14.96 14.13 13.62
CA ASP A 197 14.28 13.62 14.81
C ASP A 197 12.80 14.03 14.85
N GLU A 198 12.51 15.29 14.49
CA GLU A 198 11.14 15.81 14.37
C GLU A 198 10.39 15.07 13.26
N ILE A 199 11.04 14.87 12.11
CA ILE A 199 10.47 14.15 10.98
C ILE A 199 10.17 12.69 11.34
N PHE A 200 11.12 11.97 11.94
CA PHE A 200 10.97 10.57 12.34
C PHE A 200 9.81 10.38 13.33
N SER A 201 9.64 11.30 14.29
CA SER A 201 8.51 11.27 15.22
C SER A 201 7.14 11.41 14.53
N SER A 202 7.12 11.94 13.31
CA SER A 202 5.93 12.13 12.47
C SER A 202 5.81 11.09 11.34
N ILE A 203 6.76 10.15 11.22
CA ILE A 203 6.71 9.11 10.19
C ILE A 203 6.00 7.86 10.71
N SER A 204 5.12 7.31 9.87
CA SER A 204 4.57 5.96 10.02
C SER A 204 4.93 5.13 8.78
N VAL A 205 5.36 3.88 8.97
CA VAL A 205 5.77 2.99 7.88
C VAL A 205 4.77 1.85 7.73
N PRO A 206 3.78 1.97 6.82
CA PRO A 206 2.91 0.86 6.50
C PRO A 206 3.62 -0.16 5.62
N VAL A 207 3.66 -1.42 6.07
CA VAL A 207 4.35 -2.51 5.36
C VAL A 207 3.34 -3.58 4.97
N LEU A 208 3.15 -3.84 3.67
CA LEU A 208 2.28 -4.91 3.21
C LEU A 208 3.07 -6.14 2.78
N LEU A 209 2.80 -7.28 3.42
CA LEU A 209 3.30 -8.58 3.01
C LEU A 209 2.14 -9.46 2.57
N THR A 210 2.21 -9.92 1.32
CA THR A 210 1.29 -10.96 0.81
C THR A 210 2.02 -12.27 0.70
N TYR A 211 1.27 -13.38 0.81
CA TYR A 211 1.82 -14.72 0.67
C TYR A 211 0.72 -15.75 0.42
N ASN A 212 1.08 -16.92 -0.09
CA ASN A 212 0.18 -18.07 -0.17
C ASN A 212 0.10 -18.73 1.20
N SER A 213 -1.10 -18.79 1.78
CA SER A 213 -1.36 -19.40 3.08
C SER A 213 -2.02 -20.76 2.89
N ASN A 214 -1.39 -21.82 3.38
CA ASN A 214 -1.98 -23.16 3.39
C ASN A 214 -3.29 -23.16 4.19
N THR A 215 -3.33 -22.46 5.32
CA THR A 215 -4.53 -22.31 6.14
C THR A 215 -5.66 -21.64 5.36
N THR A 216 -5.37 -20.58 4.60
CA THR A 216 -6.40 -19.89 3.78
C THR A 216 -6.85 -20.72 2.58
N LYS A 217 -5.96 -21.57 2.03
CA LYS A 217 -6.25 -22.43 0.87
C LYS A 217 -7.33 -23.47 1.15
N ASP A 218 -7.39 -23.99 2.36
CA ASP A 218 -8.36 -25.02 2.78
C ASP A 218 -9.72 -24.46 3.22
N ILE A 219 -9.89 -23.13 3.15
CA ILE A 219 -11.09 -22.43 3.64
C ILE A 219 -12.00 -22.07 2.48
N THR A 220 -13.30 -22.19 2.72
CA THR A 220 -14.36 -21.94 1.73
C THR A 220 -15.36 -20.88 2.18
N LYS A 221 -15.32 -20.49 3.47
CA LYS A 221 -16.20 -19.50 4.09
C LYS A 221 -15.43 -18.73 5.14
N PHE A 222 -15.74 -17.44 5.27
CA PHE A 222 -15.18 -16.62 6.34
C PHE A 222 -15.98 -16.86 7.63
N THR A 223 -15.37 -17.56 8.59
CA THR A 223 -15.97 -17.95 9.87
C THR A 223 -15.01 -17.67 11.02
N ASP A 224 -15.52 -17.69 12.26
CA ASP A 224 -14.67 -17.57 13.46
C ASP A 224 -13.66 -18.72 13.53
N GLU A 225 -14.05 -19.93 13.10
CA GLU A 225 -13.12 -21.08 13.00
C GLU A 225 -11.93 -20.80 12.07
N TYR A 226 -12.15 -20.08 10.97
CA TYR A 226 -11.05 -19.66 10.10
C TYR A 226 -10.13 -18.66 10.82
N ILE A 227 -10.70 -17.68 11.52
CA ILE A 227 -9.94 -16.69 12.29
C ILE A 227 -9.06 -17.39 13.34
N ASP A 228 -9.62 -18.34 14.09
CA ASP A 228 -8.89 -19.11 15.09
C ASP A 228 -7.76 -19.96 14.48
N LYS A 229 -7.98 -20.53 13.30
CA LYS A 229 -6.97 -21.33 12.58
C LYS A 229 -5.83 -20.49 12.01
N ILE A 230 -6.12 -19.30 11.48
CA ILE A 230 -5.10 -18.45 10.82
C ILE A 230 -4.30 -17.62 11.83
N LYS A 231 -4.88 -17.30 12.99
CA LYS A 231 -4.24 -16.44 13.98
C LYS A 231 -2.82 -16.91 14.40
N PRO A 232 -2.57 -18.19 14.73
CA PRO A 232 -1.22 -18.66 15.06
C PRO A 232 -0.21 -18.49 13.91
N GLU A 233 -0.67 -18.59 12.66
CA GLU A 233 0.16 -18.35 11.48
C GLU A 233 0.57 -16.87 11.39
N LEU A 234 -0.38 -15.95 11.59
CA LEU A 234 -0.12 -14.50 11.59
C LEU A 234 0.82 -14.08 12.73
N GLU A 235 0.59 -14.60 13.94
CA GLU A 235 1.45 -14.33 15.10
C GLU A 235 2.89 -14.81 14.86
N LYS A 236 3.05 -16.01 14.31
CA LYS A 236 4.39 -16.53 13.96
C LYS A 236 5.10 -15.65 12.93
N ILE A 237 4.38 -15.16 11.93
CA ILE A 237 4.93 -14.25 10.90
C ILE A 237 5.33 -12.91 11.53
N PHE A 238 4.50 -12.40 12.43
CA PHE A 238 4.75 -11.15 13.14
C PHE A 238 6.00 -11.23 14.03
N GLU A 239 6.16 -12.30 14.81
CA GLU A 239 7.37 -12.52 15.60
C GLU A 239 8.61 -12.64 14.69
N ALA A 240 8.52 -13.40 13.59
CA ALA A 240 9.63 -13.50 12.64
C ALA A 240 10.00 -12.15 11.99
N PHE A 241 9.02 -11.27 11.76
CA PHE A 241 9.27 -9.92 11.28
C PHE A 241 9.95 -9.06 12.36
N LYS A 242 9.44 -9.09 13.60
CA LYS A 242 10.02 -8.38 14.75
C LYS A 242 11.47 -8.80 15.03
N ASP A 243 11.74 -10.10 15.02
CA ASP A 243 13.09 -10.64 15.21
C ASP A 243 14.05 -10.15 14.12
N LYS A 244 13.56 -10.04 12.88
CA LYS A 244 14.39 -9.66 11.73
C LYS A 244 14.63 -8.16 11.64
N ILE A 245 13.60 -7.34 11.89
CA ILE A 245 13.71 -5.88 11.90
C ILE A 245 14.60 -5.43 13.07
N GLY A 246 14.48 -6.08 14.22
CA GLY A 246 15.23 -5.76 15.42
C GLY A 246 14.69 -4.51 16.11
N ASP A 247 15.55 -3.86 16.89
CA ASP A 247 15.20 -2.62 17.56
C ASP A 247 15.09 -1.47 16.54
N ILE A 248 13.94 -0.82 16.48
CA ILE A 248 13.67 0.30 15.57
C ILE A 248 12.79 1.33 16.27
N ASP A 249 13.23 2.58 16.26
CA ASP A 249 12.51 3.71 16.85
C ASP A 249 11.59 4.37 15.79
N LEU A 250 10.69 3.56 15.22
CA LEU A 250 9.77 4.03 14.19
C LEU A 250 8.45 3.26 14.23
N LYS A 251 7.35 3.99 14.08
CA LYS A 251 6.00 3.42 14.05
C LYS A 251 5.79 2.61 12.78
N ILE A 252 5.71 1.29 12.91
CA ILE A 252 5.47 0.37 11.78
C ILE A 252 4.05 -0.21 11.89
N HIS A 253 3.33 -0.18 10.76
CA HIS A 253 2.05 -0.86 10.61
C HIS A 253 2.21 -2.04 9.66
N LEU A 254 2.42 -3.24 10.19
CA LEU A 254 2.54 -4.44 9.39
C LEU A 254 1.17 -4.96 8.97
N PHE A 255 0.89 -4.99 7.68
CA PHE A 255 -0.28 -5.61 7.09
C PHE A 255 0.07 -6.97 6.51
N LEU A 256 -0.68 -7.99 6.93
CA LEU A 256 -0.56 -9.35 6.40
C LEU A 256 -1.81 -9.68 5.59
N LEU A 257 -1.61 -10.03 4.32
CA LEU A 257 -2.68 -10.50 3.44
C LEU A 257 -2.39 -11.95 3.00
N PRO A 258 -2.80 -12.95 3.79
CA PRO A 258 -2.79 -14.34 3.36
C PRO A 258 -3.73 -14.52 2.16
N MET A 259 -3.23 -15.17 1.11
CA MET A 259 -3.97 -15.47 -0.10
C MET A 259 -4.13 -16.97 -0.26
N LYS A 260 -5.20 -17.40 -0.94
CA LYS A 260 -5.35 -18.79 -1.41
C LYS A 260 -4.21 -19.14 -2.37
N GLU A 261 -4.12 -18.41 -3.47
CA GLU A 261 -3.03 -18.50 -4.44
C GLU A 261 -2.77 -17.12 -5.07
N LYS A 262 -1.52 -16.64 -5.03
CA LYS A 262 -1.12 -15.36 -5.63
C LYS A 262 -1.47 -15.28 -7.12
N ILE A 263 -1.33 -16.40 -7.83
CA ILE A 263 -1.50 -16.44 -9.29
C ILE A 263 -2.93 -16.13 -9.70
N GLU A 264 -3.93 -16.54 -8.89
CA GLU A 264 -5.35 -16.26 -9.14
C GLU A 264 -5.67 -14.77 -8.99
N LEU A 265 -5.12 -14.12 -7.95
CA LEU A 265 -5.25 -12.68 -7.78
C LEU A 265 -4.56 -11.92 -8.90
N THR A 266 -3.34 -12.32 -9.25
CA THR A 266 -2.58 -11.67 -10.33
C THR A 266 -3.35 -11.75 -11.64
N ALA A 267 -3.87 -12.93 -12.00
CA ALA A 267 -4.67 -13.10 -13.21
C ALA A 267 -5.94 -12.22 -13.21
N SER A 268 -6.60 -12.07 -12.06
CA SER A 268 -7.81 -11.24 -11.94
C SER A 268 -7.51 -9.75 -12.04
N LEU A 269 -6.36 -9.31 -11.52
CA LEU A 269 -5.88 -7.94 -11.66
C LEU A 269 -5.47 -7.63 -13.10
N ASP A 270 -4.81 -8.57 -13.77
CA ASP A 270 -4.45 -8.47 -15.19
C ASP A 270 -5.67 -8.38 -16.09
N GLU A 271 -6.67 -9.25 -15.86
CA GLU A 271 -7.94 -9.23 -16.59
C GLU A 271 -8.63 -7.86 -16.42
N ARG A 272 -8.71 -7.35 -15.19
CA ARG A 272 -9.34 -6.05 -14.91
C ARG A 272 -8.58 -4.90 -15.56
N LEU A 273 -7.25 -4.92 -15.49
CA LEU A 273 -6.38 -3.93 -16.13
C LEU A 273 -6.59 -3.91 -17.65
N ASN A 274 -6.72 -5.08 -18.28
CA ASN A 274 -6.97 -5.20 -19.71
C ASN A 274 -8.36 -4.67 -20.09
N VAL A 275 -9.40 -4.94 -19.29
CA VAL A 275 -10.74 -4.38 -19.51
C VAL A 275 -10.68 -2.85 -19.48
N TRP A 276 -10.03 -2.27 -18.47
CA TRP A 276 -10.03 -0.82 -18.26
C TRP A 276 -9.22 -0.03 -19.28
N GLN A 277 -8.21 -0.66 -19.88
CA GLN A 277 -7.48 -0.06 -21.01
C GLN A 277 -8.32 0.06 -22.28
N ASN A 278 -9.29 -0.84 -22.45
CA ASN A 278 -10.12 -0.98 -23.65
C ASN A 278 -11.57 -0.49 -23.46
N LEU A 279 -11.85 0.15 -22.32
CA LEU A 279 -13.06 0.97 -22.15
C LEU A 279 -13.14 2.05 -23.23
#